data_AF-A0A7L2WAI7-F1
#
_entry.id   AF-A0A7L2WAI7-F1
#
_cell.length_a   1.000
_cell.length_b   1.000
_cell.length_c   1.000
_cell.angle_alpha   90.00
_cell.angle_beta   90.00
_cell.angle_gamma   90.00
#
_symmetry.space_group_name_H-M   'P 1'
#
loop_
_entity.id
_entity.type
_entity.pdbx_description
1 polymer ?
#
loop_
_entity_poly.entity_id
_entity_poly.type
_entity_poly.pdbx_seq_one_letter_code
_entity_poly.pdbx_strand_id
1 'polypeptide(L)'
;SWERYLERRSVVLQFLHSSLSLHHLQHHQNKAELLKKCYFYLEIEPKHVNVRDQNHVMHRTDILQLIDTYQFQRMKKVGKTQTEIQLSLLTELLEQLERGREELSCYVETSDMITFLSQWDLIMQRLSKLSEFMETLLSLQVPGKLYVKHCLVSHADLRSTRLPNIRLSLCTKIPLIFDREESFARKDWAKLRWFTENQEPHLEQYELHVKLLTNGSQTEVGYGRTQAVTSNTCVVQDLHPGRSYEFTIRRSHTDTLVCERWYDSITLRTKTNAVEDTDGSACT
;
A
#
# COMPACT_ATOMS: atom_id res chain seq x y z
N SER A 1 -15.99 8.49 -48.60
CA SER A 1 -15.02 9.13 -47.67
C SER A 1 -15.65 9.53 -46.35
N TRP A 2 -16.83 10.16 -46.36
CA TRP A 2 -17.54 10.56 -45.14
C TRP A 2 -17.95 9.39 -44.23
N GLU A 3 -18.56 8.34 -44.79
CA GLU A 3 -18.96 7.13 -44.02
C GLU A 3 -17.76 6.47 -43.34
N ARG A 4 -16.67 6.24 -44.09
CA ARG A 4 -15.41 5.71 -43.56
C ARG A 4 -14.80 6.57 -42.44
N TYR A 5 -14.95 7.89 -42.53
CA TYR A 5 -14.55 8.81 -41.46
C TYR A 5 -15.41 8.62 -40.20
N LEU A 6 -16.74 8.57 -40.35
CA LEU A 6 -17.66 8.37 -39.23
C LEU A 6 -17.40 7.02 -38.54
N GLU A 7 -17.23 5.94 -39.30
CA GLU A 7 -16.92 4.61 -38.76
C GLU A 7 -15.62 4.64 -37.94
N ARG A 8 -14.53 5.14 -38.53
CA ARG A 8 -13.21 5.21 -37.87
C ARG A 8 -13.23 6.13 -36.65
N ARG A 9 -13.91 7.27 -36.73
CA ARG A 9 -14.11 8.18 -35.60
C ARG A 9 -14.91 7.51 -34.49
N SER A 10 -15.92 6.71 -34.83
CA SER A 10 -16.72 5.99 -33.84
C SER A 10 -15.90 4.96 -33.06
N VAL A 11 -14.93 4.29 -33.71
CA VAL A 11 -14.00 3.36 -33.05
C VAL A 11 -13.16 4.09 -31.99
N VAL A 12 -12.59 5.25 -32.33
CA VAL A 12 -11.78 6.04 -31.38
C VAL A 12 -12.63 6.53 -30.22
N LEU A 13 -13.83 7.06 -30.50
CA LEU A 13 -14.76 7.51 -29.46
C LEU A 13 -15.19 6.37 -28.54
N GLN A 14 -15.51 5.20 -29.10
CA GLN A 14 -15.89 4.04 -28.31
C GLN A 14 -14.75 3.64 -27.36
N PHE A 15 -13.51 3.63 -27.83
CA PHE A 15 -12.34 3.35 -26.99
C PHE A 15 -12.15 4.39 -25.87
N LEU A 16 -12.29 5.68 -26.18
CA LEU A 16 -12.21 6.80 -25.22
C LEU A 16 -13.31 6.78 -24.16
N HIS A 17 -14.52 6.32 -24.50
CA HIS A 17 -15.65 6.28 -23.58
C HIS A 17 -15.78 4.96 -22.82
N SER A 18 -15.08 3.90 -23.25
CA SER A 18 -15.04 2.61 -22.56
C SER A 18 -13.68 2.41 -21.90
N SER A 19 -12.73 1.78 -22.58
CA SER A 19 -11.43 1.38 -22.05
C SER A 19 -10.61 2.53 -21.49
N LEU A 20 -10.61 3.71 -22.13
CA LEU A 20 -9.92 4.93 -21.67
C LEU A 20 -10.86 5.99 -21.11
N SER A 21 -11.99 5.59 -20.53
CA SER A 21 -12.86 6.54 -19.84
C SER A 21 -12.12 7.21 -18.67
N LEU A 22 -12.43 8.49 -18.42
CA LEU A 22 -11.84 9.23 -17.28
C LEU A 22 -12.11 8.52 -15.96
N HIS A 23 -13.31 7.94 -15.81
CA HIS A 23 -13.66 7.17 -14.62
C HIS A 23 -12.78 5.92 -14.44
N HIS A 24 -12.50 5.17 -15.51
CA HIS A 24 -11.60 4.01 -15.45
C HIS A 24 -10.16 4.41 -15.12
N LEU A 25 -9.65 5.47 -15.75
CA LEU A 25 -8.31 5.98 -15.43
C LEU A 25 -8.23 6.43 -13.97
N GLN A 26 -9.21 7.20 -13.49
CA GLN A 26 -9.27 7.63 -12.09
C GLN A 26 -9.34 6.44 -11.13
N HIS A 27 -10.12 5.41 -11.46
CA HIS A 27 -10.18 4.19 -10.66
C HIS A 27 -8.80 3.52 -10.53
N HIS A 28 -8.08 3.39 -11.64
CA HIS A 28 -6.74 2.81 -11.63
C HIS A 28 -5.70 3.71 -10.95
N GLN A 29 -5.81 5.02 -11.08
CA GLN A 29 -5.01 5.99 -10.35
C GLN A 29 -5.20 5.82 -8.84
N ASN A 30 -6.44 5.78 -8.37
CA ASN A 30 -6.76 5.58 -6.96
C ASN A 30 -6.19 4.25 -6.44
N LYS A 31 -6.29 3.18 -7.23
CA LYS A 31 -5.76 1.86 -6.87
C LYS A 31 -4.23 1.86 -6.81
N ALA A 32 -3.55 2.53 -7.74
CA ALA A 32 -2.09 2.66 -7.72
C ALA A 32 -1.61 3.50 -6.53
N GLU A 33 -2.30 4.59 -6.21
CA GLU A 33 -2.03 5.41 -5.04
C GLU A 33 -2.23 4.66 -3.72
N LEU A 34 -3.27 3.83 -3.64
CA LEU A 34 -3.46 2.93 -2.50
C LEU A 34 -2.30 1.94 -2.39
N LEU A 35 -1.91 1.31 -3.50
CA LEU A 35 -0.83 0.33 -3.54
C LEU A 35 0.52 0.93 -3.12
N LYS A 36 0.79 2.20 -3.47
CA LYS A 36 1.98 2.94 -3.00
C LYS A 36 2.03 3.10 -1.48
N LYS A 37 0.86 3.15 -0.82
CA LYS A 37 0.71 3.28 0.63
C LYS A 37 0.66 1.94 1.37
N CYS A 38 0.50 0.82 0.64
CA CYS A 38 0.41 -0.51 1.24
C CYS A 38 1.74 -0.98 1.86
N TYR A 39 1.59 -1.98 2.73
CA TYR A 39 2.67 -2.76 3.31
C TYR A 39 2.90 -4.00 2.47
N PHE A 40 4.15 -4.33 2.16
CA PHE A 40 4.51 -5.50 1.36
C PHE A 40 5.23 -6.53 2.23
N TYR A 41 4.77 -7.78 2.17
CA TYR A 41 5.32 -8.90 2.92
C TYR A 41 5.68 -10.05 1.98
N LEU A 42 6.61 -10.89 2.43
CA LEU A 42 6.82 -12.22 1.85
C LEU A 42 5.82 -13.20 2.43
N GLU A 43 5.05 -13.83 1.56
CA GLU A 43 4.31 -15.03 1.87
C GLU A 43 5.14 -16.25 1.48
N ILE A 44 5.20 -17.21 2.40
CA ILE A 44 6.03 -18.42 2.27
C ILE A 44 5.11 -19.62 2.32
N GLU A 45 5.20 -20.46 1.28
CA GLU A 45 4.47 -21.71 1.20
C GLU A 45 5.42 -22.90 0.99
N PRO A 46 5.23 -24.04 1.68
CA PRO A 46 4.24 -24.26 2.74
C PRO A 46 4.69 -23.64 4.08
N LYS A 47 3.74 -23.29 4.97
CA LYS A 47 4.06 -22.73 6.31
C LYS A 47 4.74 -23.73 7.25
N HIS A 48 4.46 -25.02 7.07
CA HIS A 48 5.02 -26.08 7.89
C HIS A 48 5.48 -27.23 7.01
N VAL A 49 6.55 -27.91 7.44
CA VAL A 49 7.07 -29.12 6.79
C VAL A 49 7.39 -30.17 7.83
N ASN A 50 7.36 -31.43 7.42
CA ASN A 50 7.73 -32.54 8.29
C ASN A 50 9.22 -32.85 8.11
N VAL A 51 9.99 -32.75 9.19
CA VAL A 51 11.44 -33.01 9.22
C VAL A 51 11.71 -34.23 10.08
N ARG A 52 12.62 -35.08 9.64
CA ARG A 52 13.06 -36.26 10.39
C ARG A 52 14.25 -35.90 11.27
N ASP A 53 14.18 -36.21 12.57
CA ASP A 53 15.29 -36.00 13.51
C ASP A 53 16.32 -37.16 13.50
N GLN A 54 17.33 -37.06 14.37
CA GLN A 54 18.39 -38.06 14.53
C GLN A 54 17.88 -39.43 15.00
N ASN A 55 16.71 -39.48 15.64
CA ASN A 55 16.07 -40.70 16.14
C ASN A 55 15.03 -41.25 15.14
N HIS A 56 15.00 -40.73 13.92
CA HIS A 56 14.03 -41.06 12.86
C HIS A 56 12.57 -40.68 13.15
N VAL A 57 12.33 -39.82 14.14
CA VAL A 57 10.99 -39.28 14.46
C VAL A 57 10.67 -38.13 13.52
N MET A 58 9.44 -38.09 13.01
CA MET A 58 8.94 -37.00 12.17
C MET A 58 8.36 -35.89 13.03
N HIS A 59 8.89 -34.68 12.88
CA HIS A 59 8.41 -33.47 13.55
C HIS A 59 7.84 -32.49 12.55
N ARG A 60 6.72 -31.86 12.90
CA ARG A 60 6.19 -30.74 12.14
C ARG A 60 6.91 -29.48 12.56
N THR A 61 7.66 -28.88 11.64
CA THR A 61 8.49 -27.70 11.87
C THR A 61 7.99 -26.53 11.03
N ASP A 62 8.06 -25.32 11.57
CA ASP A 62 7.82 -24.09 10.80
C ASP A 62 8.91 -23.93 9.73
N ILE A 63 8.51 -23.63 8.50
CA ILE A 63 9.44 -23.47 7.38
C ILE A 63 10.47 -22.36 7.63
N LEU A 64 10.11 -21.31 8.37
CA LEU A 64 11.00 -20.20 8.69
C LEU A 64 12.21 -20.64 9.53
N GLN A 65 12.07 -21.69 10.35
CA GLN A 65 13.17 -22.22 11.15
C GLN A 65 14.20 -22.97 10.30
N LEU A 66 13.82 -23.38 9.09
CA LEU A 66 14.69 -24.12 8.17
C LEU A 66 15.29 -23.22 7.09
N ILE A 67 14.72 -22.04 6.88
CA ILE A 67 15.20 -21.09 5.88
C ILE A 67 16.51 -20.46 6.37
N ASP A 68 17.52 -20.46 5.51
CA ASP A 68 18.76 -19.75 5.75
C ASP A 68 18.50 -18.24 5.83
N THR A 69 18.85 -17.63 6.95
CA THR A 69 18.61 -16.21 7.23
C THR A 69 19.26 -15.31 6.19
N TYR A 70 20.46 -15.64 5.70
CA TYR A 70 21.16 -14.81 4.71
C TYR A 70 20.46 -14.86 3.34
N GLN A 71 20.07 -16.04 2.87
CA GLN A 71 19.29 -16.19 1.65
C GLN A 71 17.92 -15.51 1.77
N PHE A 72 17.28 -15.60 2.93
CA PHE A 72 16.01 -14.93 3.17
C PHE A 72 16.13 -13.42 3.09
N GLN A 73 17.14 -12.82 3.72
CA GLN A 73 17.39 -11.38 3.62
C GLN A 73 17.70 -10.95 2.18
N ARG A 74 18.39 -11.78 1.39
CA ARG A 74 18.56 -11.54 -0.05
C ARG A 74 17.23 -11.54 -0.78
N MET A 75 16.34 -12.50 -0.50
CA MET A 75 15.01 -12.52 -1.11
C MET A 75 14.15 -11.33 -0.71
N LYS A 76 14.26 -10.83 0.52
CA LYS A 76 13.61 -9.58 0.93
C LYS A 76 14.08 -8.39 0.10
N LYS A 77 15.39 -8.29 -0.17
CA LYS A 77 15.93 -7.24 -1.06
C LYS A 77 15.39 -7.36 -2.48
N VAL A 78 15.35 -8.58 -3.03
CA VAL A 78 14.75 -8.84 -4.36
C VAL A 78 13.27 -8.44 -4.37
N GLY A 79 12.50 -8.83 -3.36
CA GLY A 79 11.11 -8.45 -3.21
C GLY A 79 10.93 -6.94 -3.17
N LYS A 80 11.77 -6.23 -2.40
CA LYS A 80 11.72 -4.77 -2.31
C LYS A 80 11.98 -4.12 -3.67
N THR A 81 13.04 -4.53 -4.37
CA THR A 81 13.35 -4.00 -5.70
C THR A 81 12.24 -4.29 -6.71
N GLN A 82 11.66 -5.49 -6.68
CA GLN A 82 10.54 -5.84 -7.55
C GLN A 82 9.30 -4.97 -7.26
N THR A 83 8.97 -4.75 -5.99
CA THR A 83 7.89 -3.82 -5.57
C THR A 83 8.16 -2.40 -6.06
N GLU A 84 9.39 -1.90 -5.90
CA GLU A 84 9.75 -0.55 -6.35
C GLU A 84 9.60 -0.40 -7.87
N ILE A 85 10.10 -1.37 -8.66
CA ILE A 85 9.94 -1.40 -10.12
C ILE A 85 8.46 -1.46 -10.50
N GLN A 86 7.68 -2.34 -9.87
CA GLN A 86 6.25 -2.50 -10.13
C GLN A 86 5.48 -1.18 -9.90
N LEU A 87 5.73 -0.51 -8.78
CA LEU A 87 5.07 0.76 -8.44
C LEU A 87 5.47 1.90 -9.40
N SER A 88 6.74 1.96 -9.80
CA SER A 88 7.21 2.93 -10.79
C SER A 88 6.58 2.67 -12.15
N LEU A 89 6.53 1.41 -12.59
CA LEU A 89 5.94 1.04 -13.88
C LEU A 89 4.44 1.30 -13.93
N LEU A 90 3.70 1.05 -12.83
CA LEU A 90 2.28 1.42 -12.73
C LEU A 90 2.07 2.92 -12.92
N THR A 91 2.93 3.75 -12.31
CA THR A 91 2.83 5.22 -12.42
C THR A 91 3.08 5.68 -13.86
N GLU A 92 4.16 5.19 -14.48
CA GLU A 92 4.48 5.51 -15.89
C GLU A 92 3.37 5.06 -16.84
N LEU A 93 2.82 3.85 -16.67
CA LEU A 93 1.75 3.35 -17.53
C LEU A 93 0.48 4.22 -17.42
N LEU A 94 0.12 4.69 -16.22
CA LEU A 94 -1.01 5.58 -16.03
C LEU A 94 -0.80 6.92 -16.74
N GLU A 95 0.38 7.54 -16.59
CA GLU A 95 0.72 8.78 -17.29
C GLU A 95 0.68 8.60 -18.83
N GLN A 96 1.18 7.47 -19.34
CA GLN A 96 1.12 7.16 -20.77
C GLN A 96 -0.31 6.95 -21.27
N LEU A 97 -1.19 6.37 -20.46
CA LEU A 97 -2.61 6.17 -20.78
C LEU A 97 -3.36 7.50 -20.77
N GLU A 98 -3.13 8.37 -19.78
CA GLU A 98 -3.72 9.71 -19.70
C GLU A 98 -3.29 10.57 -20.90
N ARG A 99 -1.99 10.65 -21.17
CA ARG A 99 -1.46 11.38 -22.33
C ARG A 99 -1.98 10.81 -23.64
N GLY A 100 -2.06 9.49 -23.77
CA GLY A 100 -2.60 8.83 -24.95
C GLY A 100 -4.09 9.10 -25.15
N ARG A 101 -4.85 9.22 -24.06
CA ARG A 101 -6.25 9.63 -24.10
C ARG A 101 -6.38 11.06 -24.62
N GLU A 102 -5.62 12.01 -24.06
CA GLU A 102 -5.62 13.41 -24.51
C GLU A 102 -5.29 13.54 -26.00
N GLU A 103 -4.26 12.81 -26.44
CA GLU A 103 -3.84 12.76 -27.85
C GLU A 103 -4.97 12.24 -28.76
N LEU A 104 -5.61 11.13 -28.40
CA LEU A 104 -6.73 10.58 -29.16
C LEU A 104 -7.97 11.50 -29.16
N SER A 105 -8.27 12.14 -28.04
CA SER A 105 -9.32 13.17 -27.96
C SER A 105 -9.03 14.32 -28.92
N CYS A 106 -7.78 14.81 -28.95
CA CYS A 106 -7.36 15.89 -29.84
C CYS A 106 -7.58 15.53 -31.32
N TYR A 107 -7.23 14.31 -31.75
CA TYR A 107 -7.50 13.86 -33.13
C TYR A 107 -8.98 13.90 -33.48
N VAL A 108 -9.86 13.52 -32.56
CA VAL A 108 -11.31 13.43 -32.81
C VAL A 108 -12.01 14.80 -32.77
N GLU A 109 -11.49 15.73 -31.97
CA GLU A 109 -12.09 17.04 -31.72
C GLU A 109 -11.57 18.13 -32.68
N THR A 110 -10.29 18.07 -33.05
CA THR A 110 -9.62 19.18 -33.74
C THR A 110 -9.23 18.88 -35.19
N SER A 111 -9.08 17.61 -35.57
CA SER A 111 -8.66 17.26 -36.93
C SER A 111 -9.83 17.33 -37.90
N ASP A 112 -9.61 17.94 -39.06
CA ASP A 112 -10.54 17.83 -40.18
C ASP A 112 -10.57 16.38 -40.73
N MET A 113 -11.59 16.07 -41.52
CA MET A 113 -11.81 14.73 -42.08
C MET A 113 -10.59 14.20 -42.86
N ILE A 114 -9.93 15.05 -43.65
CA ILE A 114 -8.82 14.63 -44.52
C ILE A 114 -7.60 14.32 -43.66
N THR A 115 -7.28 15.20 -42.71
CA THR A 115 -6.19 15.02 -41.76
C THR A 115 -6.39 13.75 -40.93
N PHE A 116 -7.59 13.56 -40.35
CA PHE A 116 -7.91 12.38 -39.56
C PHE A 116 -7.76 11.07 -40.37
N LEU A 117 -8.28 11.04 -41.61
CA LEU A 117 -8.19 9.84 -42.44
C LEU A 117 -6.77 9.53 -42.90
N SER A 118 -5.95 10.56 -43.16
CA SER A 118 -4.54 10.37 -43.55
C SER A 118 -3.66 9.88 -42.41
N GLN A 119 -3.99 10.24 -41.16
CA GLN A 119 -3.27 9.79 -39.95
C GLN A 119 -3.83 8.50 -39.34
N TRP A 120 -4.80 7.86 -39.99
CA TRP A 120 -5.51 6.71 -39.41
C TRP A 120 -4.60 5.57 -38.95
N ASP A 121 -3.57 5.24 -39.73
CA ASP A 121 -2.68 4.14 -39.37
C ASP A 121 -1.87 4.44 -38.10
N LEU A 122 -1.49 5.71 -37.90
CA LEU A 122 -0.86 6.18 -36.66
C LEU A 122 -1.85 6.11 -35.48
N ILE A 123 -3.09 6.54 -35.68
CA ILE A 123 -4.16 6.46 -34.68
C ILE A 123 -4.40 5.00 -34.27
N MET A 124 -4.43 4.08 -35.23
CA MET A 124 -4.60 2.64 -34.96
C MET A 124 -3.42 2.05 -34.19
N GLN A 125 -2.18 2.39 -34.56
CA GLN A 125 -1.00 1.98 -33.79
C GLN A 125 -1.07 2.50 -32.36
N ARG A 126 -1.51 3.74 -32.17
CA ARG A 126 -1.67 4.35 -30.85
C ARG A 126 -2.74 3.64 -30.02
N LEU A 127 -3.91 3.34 -30.61
CA LEU A 127 -4.96 2.56 -29.96
C LEU A 127 -4.45 1.19 -29.51
N SER A 128 -3.76 0.45 -30.38
CA SER A 128 -3.20 -0.86 -30.06
C SER A 128 -2.21 -0.79 -28.90
N LYS A 129 -1.30 0.20 -28.93
CA LYS A 129 -0.30 0.40 -27.88
C LYS A 129 -0.95 0.74 -26.53
N LEU A 130 -1.97 1.60 -26.52
CA LEU A 130 -2.70 1.95 -25.31
C LEU A 130 -3.49 0.76 -24.75
N SER A 131 -4.01 -0.10 -25.61
CA SER A 131 -4.64 -1.36 -25.17
C SER A 131 -3.61 -2.28 -24.49
N GLU A 132 -2.41 -2.45 -25.04
CA GLU A 132 -1.34 -3.24 -24.43
C GLU A 132 -0.88 -2.66 -23.08
N PHE A 133 -0.79 -1.32 -23.00
CA PHE A 133 -0.48 -0.63 -21.75
C PHE A 133 -1.55 -0.87 -20.68
N MET A 134 -2.83 -0.85 -21.06
CA MET A 134 -3.93 -1.16 -20.14
C MET A 134 -3.85 -2.61 -19.64
N GLU A 135 -3.63 -3.59 -20.52
CA GLU A 135 -3.48 -4.99 -20.11
C GLU A 135 -2.28 -5.18 -19.16
N THR A 136 -1.16 -4.53 -19.47
CA THR A 136 0.03 -4.54 -18.61
C THR A 136 -0.27 -3.92 -17.26
N LEU A 137 -0.96 -2.77 -17.22
CA LEU A 137 -1.39 -2.10 -15.99
C LEU A 137 -2.24 -3.04 -15.12
N LEU A 138 -3.24 -3.69 -15.70
CA LEU A 138 -4.12 -4.63 -15.00
C LEU A 138 -3.34 -5.81 -14.41
N SER A 139 -2.38 -6.35 -15.16
CA SER A 139 -1.53 -7.46 -14.69
C SER A 139 -0.62 -7.08 -13.50
N LEU A 140 -0.22 -5.80 -13.42
CA LEU A 140 0.68 -5.29 -12.39
C LEU A 140 -0.04 -4.79 -11.13
N GLN A 141 -1.37 -4.78 -11.09
CA GLN A 141 -2.11 -4.32 -9.91
C GLN A 141 -2.10 -5.29 -8.74
N VAL A 142 -1.69 -6.55 -8.96
CA VAL A 142 -1.54 -7.56 -7.91
C VAL A 142 -0.06 -7.92 -7.80
N PRO A 143 0.55 -7.80 -6.60
CA PRO A 143 1.92 -8.24 -6.39
C PRO A 143 2.11 -9.71 -6.80
N GLY A 144 3.15 -9.95 -7.59
CA GLY A 144 3.39 -11.26 -8.20
C GLY A 144 4.20 -12.23 -7.34
N LYS A 145 4.44 -13.42 -7.91
CA LYS A 145 5.38 -14.41 -7.37
C LYS A 145 6.82 -13.89 -7.47
N LEU A 146 7.64 -14.28 -6.51
CA LEU A 146 9.08 -14.05 -6.57
C LEU A 146 9.76 -15.27 -7.18
N TYR A 147 10.63 -15.03 -8.15
CA TYR A 147 11.45 -16.10 -8.70
C TYR A 147 12.61 -16.43 -7.75
N VAL A 148 12.61 -17.65 -7.23
CA VAL A 148 13.62 -18.15 -6.30
C VAL A 148 14.66 -18.94 -7.09
N LYS A 149 15.81 -18.32 -7.39
CA LYS A 149 16.90 -18.96 -8.17
C LYS A 149 17.74 -19.94 -7.34
N HIS A 150 17.85 -19.71 -6.03
CA HIS A 150 18.71 -20.47 -5.13
C HIS A 150 17.87 -21.15 -4.05
N CYS A 151 18.31 -22.31 -3.56
CA CYS A 151 17.61 -22.98 -2.47
C CYS A 151 17.62 -22.08 -1.22
N LEU A 152 16.44 -21.90 -0.61
CA LEU A 152 16.29 -21.09 0.60
C LEU A 152 16.68 -21.85 1.87
N VAL A 153 16.86 -23.16 1.77
CA VAL A 153 17.23 -24.04 2.88
C VAL A 153 18.66 -24.54 2.67
N SER A 154 19.46 -24.51 3.72
CA SER A 154 20.80 -25.08 3.67
C SER A 154 20.71 -26.61 3.67
N HIS A 155 21.48 -27.27 2.80
CA HIS A 155 21.59 -28.73 2.76
C HIS A 155 22.15 -29.34 4.06
N ALA A 156 22.80 -28.54 4.90
CA ALA A 156 23.37 -29.00 6.16
C ALA A 156 22.30 -29.46 7.17
N ASP A 157 21.10 -28.89 7.10
CA ASP A 157 20.05 -29.06 8.12
C ASP A 157 19.04 -30.18 7.78
N LEU A 158 19.11 -30.73 6.56
CA LEU A 158 18.19 -31.79 6.08
C LEU A 158 18.97 -33.05 5.69
N ARG A 159 19.31 -33.88 6.68
CA ARG A 159 19.91 -35.20 6.43
C ARG A 159 18.88 -36.19 5.86
N SER A 160 18.94 -36.41 4.54
CA SER A 160 18.20 -37.41 3.74
C SER A 160 16.73 -37.15 3.40
N THR A 161 16.12 -36.06 3.88
CA THR A 161 14.79 -35.62 3.42
C THR A 161 14.90 -34.80 2.13
N ARG A 162 13.99 -35.05 1.17
CA ARG A 162 13.85 -34.24 -0.04
C ARG A 162 13.62 -32.78 0.37
N LEU A 163 14.38 -31.85 -0.21
CA LEU A 163 14.24 -30.42 0.10
C LEU A 163 12.78 -29.99 -0.08
N PRO A 164 12.21 -29.20 0.86
CA PRO A 164 10.86 -28.70 0.70
C PRO A 164 10.81 -27.76 -0.50
N ASN A 165 9.75 -27.89 -1.31
CA ASN A 165 9.51 -26.98 -2.42
C ASN A 165 8.92 -25.68 -1.89
N ILE A 166 9.78 -24.74 -1.52
CA ILE A 166 9.38 -23.44 -0.97
C ILE A 166 9.04 -22.48 -2.10
N ARG A 167 7.85 -21.88 -2.02
CA ARG A 167 7.39 -20.80 -2.90
C ARG A 167 7.37 -19.50 -2.10
N LEU A 168 7.83 -18.43 -2.74
CA LEU A 168 7.75 -17.08 -2.21
C LEU A 168 6.86 -16.23 -3.12
N SER A 169 5.90 -15.54 -2.51
CA SER A 169 5.07 -14.52 -3.16
C SER A 169 5.14 -13.21 -2.40
N LEU A 170 4.95 -12.10 -3.11
CA LEU A 170 4.67 -10.83 -2.47
C LEU A 170 3.18 -10.76 -2.16
N CYS A 171 2.85 -10.33 -0.95
CA CYS A 171 1.48 -9.99 -0.59
C CYS A 171 1.42 -8.57 -0.03
N THR A 172 0.27 -7.94 -0.17
CA THR A 172 0.02 -6.57 0.30
C THR A 172 -0.97 -6.55 1.43
N LYS A 173 -0.73 -5.68 2.41
CA LYS A 173 -1.72 -5.30 3.41
C LYS A 173 -2.05 -3.83 3.28
N ILE A 174 -3.34 -3.49 3.38
CA ILE A 174 -3.88 -2.14 3.15
C ILE A 174 -3.37 -1.18 4.23
N PRO A 175 -2.98 0.07 3.94
CA PRO A 175 -2.54 1.01 4.99
C PRO A 175 -3.53 1.15 6.15
N LEU A 176 -3.00 1.38 7.35
CA LEU A 176 -3.79 1.79 8.51
C LEU A 176 -4.04 3.29 8.40
N ILE A 177 -5.28 3.73 8.51
CA ILE A 177 -5.67 5.13 8.38
C ILE A 177 -6.41 5.57 9.64
N PHE A 178 -5.98 6.68 10.26
CA PHE A 178 -6.67 7.26 11.38
C PHE A 178 -8.05 7.78 10.95
N ASP A 179 -9.05 7.41 11.74
CA ASP A 179 -10.35 8.03 11.70
C ASP A 179 -10.23 9.42 12.35
N ARG A 180 -10.24 10.46 11.52
CA ARG A 180 -10.06 11.85 11.96
C ARG A 180 -11.28 12.37 12.72
N GLU A 181 -12.44 11.76 12.55
CA GLU A 181 -13.68 12.17 13.23
C GLU A 181 -13.80 11.50 14.60
N GLU A 182 -13.39 10.23 14.70
CA GLU A 182 -13.42 9.49 15.97
C GLU A 182 -12.15 9.60 16.82
N SER A 183 -11.07 10.19 16.27
CA SER A 183 -9.83 10.46 17.00
C SER A 183 -9.81 11.89 17.55
N PHE A 184 -9.67 12.03 18.87
CA PHE A 184 -9.69 13.34 19.54
C PHE A 184 -8.83 13.35 20.81
N ALA A 185 -8.37 14.54 21.19
CA ALA A 185 -7.68 14.76 22.46
C ALA A 185 -8.57 15.50 23.48
N ARG A 186 -8.44 15.11 24.74
CA ARG A 186 -8.98 15.82 25.91
C ARG A 186 -7.83 16.48 26.68
N LYS A 187 -8.06 16.77 27.96
CA LYS A 187 -7.12 17.52 28.82
C LYS A 187 -5.79 16.80 28.96
N ASP A 188 -5.83 15.51 29.26
CA ASP A 188 -4.68 14.70 29.68
C ASP A 188 -4.64 13.33 28.97
N TRP A 189 -5.49 13.12 27.98
CA TRP A 189 -5.55 11.87 27.23
C TRP A 189 -6.05 12.09 25.80
N ALA A 190 -5.81 11.13 24.91
CA ALA A 190 -6.34 11.11 23.56
C ALA A 190 -6.99 9.76 23.23
N LYS A 191 -8.15 9.80 22.58
CA LYS A 191 -8.75 8.64 21.90
C LYS A 191 -8.24 8.62 20.47
N LEU A 192 -7.78 7.47 20.02
CA LEU A 192 -7.36 7.26 18.65
C LEU A 192 -8.12 6.06 18.10
N ARG A 193 -8.61 6.18 16.87
CA ARG A 193 -9.22 5.10 16.11
C ARG A 193 -8.64 5.09 14.71
N TRP A 194 -8.48 3.89 14.16
CA TRP A 194 -8.04 3.70 12.79
C TRP A 194 -8.79 2.54 12.15
N PHE A 195 -8.73 2.48 10.82
CA PHE A 195 -9.37 1.43 10.03
C PHE A 195 -8.46 1.00 8.88
N THR A 196 -8.79 -0.16 8.31
CA THR A 196 -8.35 -0.60 6.99
C THR A 196 -9.57 -0.60 6.08
N GLU A 197 -9.39 -0.21 4.82
CA GLU A 197 -10.49 -0.03 3.86
C GLU A 197 -11.35 -1.29 3.66
N ASN A 198 -10.80 -2.49 3.88
CA ASN A 198 -11.48 -3.78 3.68
C ASN A 198 -11.65 -4.64 4.94
N GLN A 199 -11.53 -4.06 6.15
CA GLN A 199 -11.69 -4.79 7.43
C GLN A 199 -10.94 -6.14 7.47
N GLU A 200 -9.61 -6.10 7.35
CA GLU A 200 -8.75 -7.27 7.54
C GLU A 200 -8.95 -7.91 8.95
N PRO A 201 -8.81 -9.24 9.09
CA PRO A 201 -9.14 -9.94 10.33
C PRO A 201 -8.36 -9.45 11.56
N HIS A 202 -9.07 -9.40 12.69
CA HIS A 202 -8.79 -8.65 13.93
C HIS A 202 -7.61 -9.12 14.80
N LEU A 203 -6.60 -9.81 14.27
CA LEU A 203 -5.52 -10.42 15.06
C LEU A 203 -4.12 -9.93 14.65
N GLU A 204 -4.00 -8.67 14.26
CA GLU A 204 -2.70 -8.05 13.98
C GLU A 204 -2.24 -7.18 15.16
N GLN A 205 -0.93 -7.24 15.42
CA GLN A 205 -0.27 -6.33 16.35
C GLN A 205 0.18 -5.09 15.59
N TYR A 206 -0.17 -3.92 16.13
CA TYR A 206 0.24 -2.63 15.62
C TYR A 206 1.15 -1.92 16.63
N GLU A 207 1.86 -0.91 16.17
CA GLU A 207 2.68 -0.04 16.98
C GLU A 207 2.19 1.40 16.85
N LEU A 208 1.79 1.97 17.97
CA LEU A 208 1.44 3.37 18.08
C LEU A 208 2.65 4.14 18.60
N HIS A 209 3.10 5.12 17.83
CA HIS A 209 4.14 6.07 18.20
C HIS A 209 3.49 7.38 18.60
N VAL A 210 3.92 7.91 19.74
CA VAL A 210 3.45 9.16 20.32
C VAL A 210 4.64 10.09 20.42
N LYS A 211 4.56 11.25 19.78
CA LYS A 211 5.63 12.25 19.77
C LYS A 211 5.07 13.60 20.18
N LEU A 212 5.62 14.18 21.24
CA LEU A 212 5.32 15.55 21.62
C LEU A 212 5.96 16.52 20.61
N LEU A 213 5.16 17.43 20.07
CA LEU A 213 5.63 18.49 19.19
C LEU A 213 6.02 19.71 20.04
N THR A 214 7.30 20.10 20.00
CA THR A 214 7.81 21.27 20.71
C THR A 214 7.75 22.50 19.78
N ASN A 215 7.34 23.65 20.31
CA ASN A 215 7.18 24.90 19.54
C ASN A 215 8.52 25.62 19.26
N GLY A 216 9.60 24.89 19.00
CA GLY A 216 10.90 25.46 18.65
C GLY A 216 11.71 26.05 19.82
N SER A 217 11.23 26.00 21.06
CA SER A 217 12.04 26.30 22.23
C SER A 217 12.99 25.13 22.51
N GLN A 218 14.30 25.35 22.33
CA GLN A 218 15.39 24.37 22.43
C GLN A 218 15.53 23.68 23.82
N THR A 219 14.69 24.04 24.80
CA THR A 219 14.75 23.57 26.19
C THR A 219 13.95 22.31 26.48
N GLU A 220 13.07 21.87 25.57
CA GLU A 220 12.27 20.67 25.81
C GLU A 220 12.76 19.50 24.95
N VAL A 221 13.34 18.50 25.61
CA VAL A 221 13.64 17.21 24.99
C VAL A 221 12.33 16.61 24.52
N GLY A 222 12.20 16.34 23.22
CA GLY A 222 10.99 15.77 22.64
C GLY A 222 10.65 14.44 23.29
N TYR A 223 9.49 14.37 23.96
CA TYR A 223 8.96 13.11 24.48
C TYR A 223 8.51 12.22 23.32
N GLY A 224 9.08 11.02 23.23
CA GLY A 224 8.72 9.99 22.26
C GLY A 224 8.46 8.67 22.96
N ARG A 225 7.30 8.05 22.72
CA ARG A 225 6.95 6.72 23.25
C ARG A 225 6.36 5.87 22.15
N THR A 226 6.70 4.58 22.16
CA THR A 226 6.05 3.56 21.33
C THR A 226 5.30 2.58 22.23
N GLN A 227 4.12 2.13 21.81
CA GLN A 227 3.36 1.08 22.49
C GLN A 227 2.74 0.11 21.49
N ALA A 228 2.71 -1.17 21.87
CA ALA A 228 2.00 -2.19 21.11
C ALA A 228 0.48 -2.09 21.35
N VAL A 229 -0.31 -2.23 20.29
CA VAL A 229 -1.77 -2.21 20.34
C VAL A 229 -2.33 -3.31 19.44
N THR A 230 -3.36 -4.00 19.91
CA THR A 230 -3.99 -5.15 19.20
C THR A 230 -5.43 -4.86 18.76
N SER A 231 -5.94 -3.67 19.11
CA SER A 231 -7.26 -3.18 18.73
C SER A 231 -7.11 -2.07 17.70
N ASN A 232 -8.19 -1.79 16.96
CA ASN A 232 -8.27 -0.64 16.05
C ASN A 232 -8.56 0.69 16.77
N THR A 233 -8.63 0.66 18.10
CA THR A 233 -8.85 1.81 18.96
C THR A 233 -7.85 1.78 20.12
N CYS A 234 -7.30 2.94 20.49
CA CYS A 234 -6.38 3.07 21.61
C CYS A 234 -6.63 4.38 22.37
N VAL A 235 -6.50 4.33 23.70
CA VAL A 235 -6.51 5.50 24.57
C VAL A 235 -5.10 5.72 25.09
N VAL A 236 -4.54 6.90 24.81
CA VAL A 236 -3.24 7.32 25.34
C VAL A 236 -3.49 8.25 26.51
N GLN A 237 -3.01 7.88 27.69
CA GLN A 237 -3.13 8.65 28.93
C GLN A 237 -1.86 9.45 29.22
N ASP A 238 -1.88 10.23 30.30
CA ASP A 238 -0.74 11.00 30.84
C ASP A 238 -0.15 12.02 29.85
N LEU A 239 -1.00 12.59 28.99
CA LEU A 239 -0.63 13.69 28.11
C LEU A 239 -0.63 15.01 28.89
N HIS A 240 0.27 15.92 28.53
CA HIS A 240 0.35 17.21 29.16
C HIS A 240 -0.73 18.14 28.57
N PRO A 241 -1.52 18.86 29.40
CA PRO A 241 -2.54 19.79 28.93
C PRO A 241 -1.99 20.96 28.09
N GLY A 242 -2.74 21.36 27.07
CA GLY A 242 -2.42 22.49 26.18
C GLY A 242 -1.33 22.23 25.12
N ARG A 243 -0.90 20.98 24.94
CA ARG A 243 0.25 20.57 24.13
C ARG A 243 -0.19 19.81 22.89
N SER A 244 0.64 19.85 21.85
CA SER A 244 0.38 19.17 20.58
C SER A 244 1.19 17.88 20.49
N TYR A 245 0.52 16.79 20.13
CA TYR A 245 1.12 15.47 19.96
C TYR A 245 0.87 14.96 18.55
N GLU A 246 1.90 14.45 17.92
CA GLU A 246 1.81 13.64 16.70
C GLU A 246 1.69 12.17 17.09
N PHE A 247 0.69 11.51 16.54
CA PHE A 247 0.44 10.09 16.69
C PHE A 247 0.65 9.41 15.35
N THR A 248 1.45 8.36 15.30
CA THR A 248 1.72 7.57 14.09
C THR A 248 1.37 6.12 14.36
N ILE A 249 0.55 5.53 13.49
CA ILE A 249 0.18 4.11 13.57
C ILE A 249 0.88 3.33 12.47
N ARG A 250 1.47 2.18 12.82
CA ARG A 250 2.07 1.26 11.86
C ARG A 250 1.78 -0.19 12.23
N ARG A 251 1.90 -1.08 11.26
CA ARG A 251 1.95 -2.52 11.56
C ARG A 251 3.28 -2.88 12.22
N SER A 252 3.25 -3.84 13.15
CA SER A 252 4.49 -4.34 13.73
C SER A 252 5.40 -4.92 12.65
N HIS A 253 6.71 -4.67 12.79
CA HIS A 253 7.71 -5.20 11.89
C HIS A 253 7.85 -6.71 12.12
N THR A 254 7.35 -7.50 11.18
CA THR A 254 7.55 -8.95 11.16
C THR A 254 8.78 -9.31 10.32
N ASP A 255 9.32 -10.51 10.53
CA ASP A 255 10.49 -10.99 9.76
C ASP A 255 10.23 -11.03 8.25
N THR A 256 8.96 -11.16 7.85
CA THR A 256 8.51 -11.21 6.46
C THR A 256 8.28 -9.84 5.82
N LEU A 257 8.32 -8.72 6.56
CA LEU A 257 8.13 -7.38 6.01
C LEU A 257 9.23 -7.05 5.00
N VAL A 258 8.82 -6.75 3.76
CA VAL A 258 9.70 -6.40 2.64
C VAL A 258 9.86 -4.90 2.52
N CYS A 259 8.73 -4.19 2.51
CA CYS A 259 8.70 -2.76 2.25
C CYS A 259 7.50 -2.15 2.97
N GLU A 260 7.77 -1.06 3.68
CA GLU A 260 6.79 -0.10 4.18
C GLU A 260 7.23 1.25 3.62
N ARG A 261 6.36 1.92 2.87
CA ARG A 261 6.66 3.24 2.26
C ARG A 261 5.88 4.38 2.89
N TRP A 262 4.83 4.06 3.65
CA TRP A 262 3.89 5.05 4.16
C TRP A 262 3.29 4.59 5.48
N TYR A 263 3.00 5.57 6.34
CA TYR A 263 2.27 5.42 7.58
C TYR A 263 1.36 6.65 7.74
N ASP A 264 0.22 6.49 8.42
CA ASP A 264 -0.64 7.62 8.73
C ASP A 264 -0.18 8.29 10.03
N SER A 265 -0.28 9.61 10.07
CA SER A 265 -0.13 10.37 11.30
C SER A 265 -1.25 11.40 11.49
N ILE A 266 -1.63 11.59 12.75
CA ILE A 266 -2.59 12.60 13.17
C ILE A 266 -1.96 13.46 14.27
N THR A 267 -2.14 14.77 14.18
CA THR A 267 -1.72 15.71 15.22
C THR A 267 -2.95 16.15 16.01
N LEU A 268 -2.94 15.91 17.32
CA LEU A 268 -4.00 16.34 18.22
C LEU A 268 -3.42 17.25 19.30
N ARG A 269 -4.18 18.29 19.66
CA ARG A 269 -3.83 19.22 20.74
C ARG A 269 -4.70 18.95 21.96
N THR A 270 -4.06 18.73 23.10
CA THR A 270 -4.76 18.57 24.38
C THR A 270 -5.37 19.88 24.84
N LYS A 271 -6.50 19.79 25.55
CA LYS A 271 -7.17 20.98 26.11
C LYS A 271 -6.32 21.59 27.24
N THR A 272 -6.37 22.91 27.39
CA THR A 272 -5.70 23.61 28.50
C THR A 272 -6.47 23.42 29.81
N ASN A 273 -5.84 23.74 30.93
CA ASN A 273 -6.48 23.70 32.26
C ASN A 273 -7.47 24.85 32.52
N ALA A 274 -7.81 25.66 31.51
CA ALA A 274 -8.72 26.79 31.71
C ALA A 274 -10.12 26.30 32.11
N VAL A 275 -10.60 26.88 33.18
CA VAL A 275 -11.71 26.49 34.05
C VAL A 275 -13.04 26.51 33.29
N GLU A 276 -13.89 25.50 33.51
CA GLU A 276 -15.34 25.65 33.40
C GLU A 276 -15.79 26.60 34.53
N ASP A 277 -15.59 27.91 34.35
CA ASP A 277 -16.14 28.91 35.26
C ASP A 277 -17.48 29.38 34.72
N THR A 278 -18.53 28.90 35.42
CA THR A 278 -19.80 29.59 35.68
C THR A 278 -20.61 30.10 34.48
N ASP A 279 -21.64 29.32 34.11
CA ASP A 279 -22.98 29.87 33.95
C ASP A 279 -23.98 28.94 34.64
N GLY A 280 -24.02 29.11 35.96
CA GLY A 280 -24.89 28.41 36.89
C GLY A 280 -25.14 29.32 38.08
N SER A 281 -25.72 30.49 37.82
CA SER A 281 -26.32 31.31 38.87
C SER A 281 -27.71 31.72 38.40
N ALA A 282 -28.69 30.92 38.82
CA ALA A 282 -30.04 31.40 39.03
C ALA A 282 -30.02 32.43 40.16
N CYS A 283 -30.62 33.59 39.94
CA CYS A 283 -31.33 34.35 40.98
C CYS A 283 -32.39 35.21 40.29
N THR A 284 -33.66 34.88 40.60
CA THR A 284 -34.87 35.71 40.74
C THR A 284 -34.99 37.01 39.94
#